data_AF-A0A6N2TR28-F1
#
_entry.id   AF-A0A6N2TR28-F1
#
_cell.length_a   1.000
_cell.length_b   1.000
_cell.length_c   1.000
_cell.angle_alpha   90.00
_cell.angle_beta   90.00
_cell.angle_gamma   90.00
#
_symmetry.space_group_name_H-M   'P 1'
#
loop_
_entity.id
_entity.type
_entity.pdbx_description
1 polymer ?
#
loop_
_entity_poly.entity_id
_entity_poly.type
_entity_poly.pdbx_seq_one_letter_code
_entity_poly.pdbx_strand_id
1 'polypeptide(L)' 'MYAFQVVTTTLNLLMMGIIFFFMRGLSWKKEKESVIGFSAMQIVYLMNLFCIWR' A
#
# COMPACT_ATOMS: atom_id res chain seq x y z
N MET A 1 -14.38 10.41 -15.17
CA MET A 1 -14.28 10.75 -13.72
C MET A 1 -12.81 10.84 -13.31
N TYR A 2 -12.09 11.81 -13.87
CA TYR A 2 -10.64 11.96 -13.62
C TYR A 2 -10.37 12.30 -12.15
N ALA A 3 -11.24 13.10 -11.53
CA ALA A 3 -11.18 13.44 -10.12
C ALA A 3 -11.23 12.19 -9.21
N PHE A 4 -12.10 11.23 -9.51
CA PHE A 4 -12.23 10.00 -8.70
C PHE A 4 -10.99 9.10 -8.84
N GLN A 5 -10.44 9.05 -10.05
CA GLN A 5 -9.18 8.37 -10.39
C GLN A 5 -8.02 8.93 -9.56
N VAL A 6 -7.87 10.27 -9.56
CA VAL A 6 -6.83 10.99 -8.82
C VAL A 6 -7.01 10.82 -7.30
N VAL A 7 -8.23 10.94 -6.78
CA VAL A 7 -8.52 10.72 -5.35
C VAL A 7 -8.16 9.30 -4.92
N THR A 8 -8.50 8.29 -5.74
CA THR A 8 -8.20 6.89 -5.44
C THR A 8 -6.70 6.62 -5.47
N THR A 9 -5.98 7.14 -6.46
CA THR A 9 -4.52 7.08 -6.52
C THR A 9 -3.85 7.74 -5.31
N THR A 10 -4.36 8.91 -4.89
CA THR A 10 -3.81 9.65 -3.75
C THR A 10 -4.03 8.90 -2.43
N LEU A 11 -5.22 8.31 -2.24
CA LEU A 11 -5.52 7.45 -1.10
C LEU A 11 -4.64 6.19 -1.07
N ASN A 12 -4.38 5.60 -2.24
CA ASN A 12 -3.51 4.43 -2.38
C ASN A 12 -2.07 4.71 -1.93
N LEU A 13 -1.52 5.84 -2.39
CA LEU A 13 -0.19 6.31 -2.00
C LEU A 13 -0.12 6.62 -0.50
N LEU A 14 -1.18 7.21 0.06
CA LEU A 14 -1.28 7.51 1.48
C LEU A 14 -1.31 6.24 2.33
N MET A 15 -2.08 5.22 1.95
CA MET A 15 -2.10 3.91 2.62
C MET A 15 -0.75 3.20 2.54
N MET A 16 -0.09 3.22 1.37
CA MET A 16 1.27 2.70 1.23
C MET A 16 2.27 3.39 2.17
N GLY A 17 2.20 4.72 2.27
CA GLY A 17 3.06 5.51 3.16
C GLY A 17 2.88 5.15 4.63
N ILE A 18 1.63 4.98 5.08
CA ILE A 18 1.32 4.56 6.45
C ILE A 18 1.85 3.16 6.72
N ILE A 19 1.61 2.20 5.82
CA ILE A 19 2.10 0.82 5.95
C ILE A 19 3.62 0.79 6.00
N PHE A 20 4.29 1.60 5.16
CA PHE A 20 5.75 1.70 5.15
C PHE A 20 6.30 2.28 6.46
N PHE A 21 5.63 3.30 7.00
CA PHE A 21 5.98 3.87 8.30
C PHE A 21 5.78 2.86 9.45
N PHE A 22 4.71 2.09 9.40
CA PHE A 22 4.41 1.03 10.37
C PHE A 22 5.44 -0.11 10.28
N MET A 23 5.77 -0.56 9.07
CA MET A 23 6.83 -1.54 8.80
C MET A 23 8.19 -1.10 9.35
N ARG A 24 8.52 0.20 9.26
CA ARG A 24 9.80 0.74 9.74
C ARG A 24 9.93 0.64 11.26
N GLY A 25 8.81 0.64 12.00
CA GLY A 25 8.78 0.40 13.45
C GLY A 25 8.73 -1.09 13.83
N LEU A 26 8.32 -1.96 12.90
CA LEU A 26 8.26 -3.41 13.12
C LEU A 26 9.65 -4.05 13.05
N SER A 27 10.08 -4.66 14.15
CA SER A 27 11.32 -5.44 14.16
C SER A 27 11.13 -6.72 13.36
N TRP A 28 11.75 -6.79 12.17
CA TRP A 28 11.79 -7.93 11.23
C TRP A 28 12.03 -9.31 11.88
N LYS A 29 12.57 -9.36 13.09
CA LYS A 29 12.91 -10.59 13.81
C LYS A 29 11.75 -11.22 14.59
N LYS A 30 10.73 -10.44 14.98
CA LYS A 30 9.59 -10.93 15.78
C LYS A 30 8.31 -11.08 14.96
N GLU A 31 8.11 -10.29 13.92
CA GLU A 31 6.81 -10.19 13.24
C GLU A 31 6.93 -10.39 11.72
N LYS A 32 7.61 -11.46 11.31
CA LYS A 32 7.79 -11.81 9.88
C LYS A 32 6.46 -11.97 9.15
N GLU A 33 5.45 -12.53 9.81
CA GLU A 33 4.12 -12.76 9.22
C GLU A 33 3.41 -11.43 8.90
N SER A 34 3.43 -10.47 9.82
CA SER A 34 2.91 -9.12 9.58
C SER A 34 3.63 -8.42 8.45
N VAL A 35 4.97 -8.51 8.39
CA VAL A 35 5.77 -7.91 7.31
C VAL A 35 5.39 -8.50 5.94
N ILE A 36 5.19 -9.82 5.85
CA ILE A 36 4.77 -10.48 4.60
C ILE A 36 3.35 -10.03 4.22
N GLY A 37 2.42 -9.97 5.18
CA GLY A 37 1.06 -9.49 4.96
C GLY A 37 1.01 -8.05 4.46
N PHE A 38 1.75 -7.15 5.10
CA PHE A 38 1.87 -5.75 4.69
C PHE A 38 2.48 -5.60 3.29
N SER A 39 3.47 -6.42 2.95
CA SER A 39 4.10 -6.44 1.63
C SER A 39 3.13 -6.91 0.54
N ALA A 40 2.36 -7.98 0.80
CA ALA A 40 1.32 -8.44 -0.12
C ALA A 40 0.24 -7.36 -0.36
N MET A 41 -0.15 -6.63 0.69
CA MET A 41 -1.12 -5.54 0.60
C MET A 41 -0.60 -4.37 -0.27
N GLN A 42 0.69 -4.04 -0.18
CA GLN A 42 1.32 -3.06 -1.08
C GLN A 42 1.24 -3.47 -2.56
N ILE A 43 1.47 -4.74 -2.87
CA ILE A 43 1.38 -5.25 -4.26
C ILE A 43 -0.05 -5.11 -4.79
N VAL A 44 -1.06 -5.42 -3.98
CA VAL A 44 -2.48 -5.26 -4.35
C VAL A 44 -2.80 -3.78 -4.62
N TYR A 45 -2.27 -2.85 -3.82
CA TYR A 45 -2.44 -1.43 -4.08
C TYR A 45 -1.82 -0.98 -5.40
N LEU A 46 -0.64 -1.51 -5.77
CA LEU A 46 -0.03 -1.25 -7.10
C LEU A 46 -0.90 -1.79 -8.24
N MET A 47 -1.41 -3.02 -8.12
CA MET A 47 -2.31 -3.60 -9.13
C MET A 47 -3.59 -2.77 -9.27
N ASN A 48 -4.16 -2.28 -8.16
CA ASN A 48 -5.34 -1.43 -8.18
C ASN A 48 -5.05 -0.10 -8.90
N LEU A 49 -3.90 0.51 -8.62
CA LEU A 49 -3.43 1.72 -9.28
C LEU A 49 -3.28 1.54 -10.80
N PHE A 50 -2.71 0.40 -11.22
CA PHE A 50 -2.55 0.05 -12.63
C PHE A 50 -3.89 -0.22 -13.32
N CYS A 51 -4.84 -0.87 -12.63
CA CYS A 51 -6.17 -1.18 -13.15
C CYS A 51 -7.03 0.08 -13.32
N ILE A 52 -6.87 1.05 -12.42
CA ILE A 52 -7.56 2.34 -12.48
C ILE A 52 -7.00 3.22 -13.61
N TRP A 53 -5.70 3.11 -13.93
CA TRP A 53 -5.05 3.91 -14.98
C TRP A 53 -5.12 3.31 -16.39
N ARG A 54 -5.60 2.07 -16.52
CA ARG A 54 -5.87 1.40 -17.80
C ARG A 54 -7.28 1.75 -18.31
#